data_AF-A0A7G5BSL5-F1
#
_entry.id   AF-A0A7G5BSL5-F1
#
_cell.length_a   1.000
_cell.length_b   1.000
_cell.length_c   1.000
_cell.angle_alpha   90.00
_cell.angle_beta   90.00
_cell.angle_gamma   90.00
#
_symmetry.space_group_name_H-M   'P 1'
#
loop_
_entity.id
_entity.type
_entity.pdbx_description
1 polymer ?
#
loop_
_entity_poly.entity_id
_entity_poly.type
_entity_poly.pdbx_seq_one_letter_code
_entity_poly.pdbx_strand_id
1 'polypeptide(L)'
;MEFDVPGRADETNALVTDKWNEIIRRTFDSLTKSYGDSRFVQLDSAKFPQPARAPMKWFGDPLQPRRCIGDEWTRLLADWGDEGRRGLHHEYCEYAIIRRRDANGNLRPKRVQVTTELREYWLCVAMYDPFQLRRMTQEIIGYQPSWEMLYGIKDPFALSVKQREIAFSTYTAGHGNDTGLIKIKVPAQPVGKLNTEQALFMKNTINGLDDLLYIVVFGAKPFAVPVTDGIRAATLGEILQAFKVEYLACHHADPNVVAGGNKAAFEGRTVAFENPLGIYLRSFAQTLFSYRNLPLPDSWVRFSRGRPGMYQRLEFGPGDEDDAYLDEIVLSVGAKEEQVTGGYQLLRHLEVGPLLVLSEPSPVEEKEYVRIKSYNEALSCVQQEDCQSFRKLIAKYEEANQPK
;
A
#
# COMPACT_ATOMS: atom_id res chain seq x y z
N MET A 1 -8.81 11.93 19.45
CA MET A 1 -8.67 10.60 20.10
C MET A 1 -7.29 10.04 19.73
N GLU A 2 -6.77 9.03 20.43
CA GLU A 2 -5.54 8.33 20.01
C GLU A 2 -5.92 7.10 19.17
N PHE A 3 -5.22 6.93 18.04
CA PHE A 3 -5.30 5.71 17.23
C PHE A 3 -4.54 4.58 17.91
N ASP A 4 -5.11 3.39 17.85
CA ASP A 4 -4.39 2.15 18.12
C ASP A 4 -3.34 1.91 17.03
N VAL A 5 -2.45 0.95 17.27
CA VAL A 5 -1.52 0.48 16.24
C VAL A 5 -2.26 -0.13 15.04
N PRO A 6 -1.69 -0.05 13.82
CA PRO A 6 -2.29 -0.61 12.62
C PRO A 6 -2.75 -2.06 12.82
N GLY A 7 -3.98 -2.35 12.38
CA GLY A 7 -4.62 -3.66 12.48
C GLY A 7 -4.93 -4.13 13.90
N ARG A 8 -4.53 -3.38 14.94
CA ARG A 8 -4.38 -3.88 16.31
C ARG A 8 -3.49 -5.12 16.35
N ALA A 9 -2.48 -5.14 15.48
CA ALA A 9 -1.63 -6.31 15.25
C ALA A 9 -0.61 -6.54 16.37
N ASP A 10 -0.29 -5.50 17.14
CA ASP A 10 0.81 -5.51 18.09
C ASP A 10 0.36 -5.13 19.50
N GLU A 11 0.91 -5.81 20.49
CA GLU A 11 0.91 -5.33 21.87
C GLU A 11 2.14 -4.43 22.05
N THR A 12 2.00 -3.14 21.72
CA THR A 12 3.09 -2.16 21.87
C THR A 12 3.04 -1.44 23.20
N ASN A 13 4.19 -0.92 23.62
CA ASN A 13 4.24 0.00 24.75
C ASN A 13 3.61 1.36 24.40
N ALA A 14 3.22 2.12 25.43
CA ALA A 14 2.57 3.43 25.26
C ALA A 14 3.43 4.44 24.49
N LEU A 15 4.76 4.42 24.66
CA LEU A 15 5.66 5.33 23.95
C LEU A 15 5.60 5.15 22.43
N VAL A 16 5.56 3.92 21.93
CA VAL A 16 5.41 3.64 20.49
C VAL A 16 4.07 4.18 19.98
N THR A 17 2.98 3.93 20.72
CA THR A 17 1.64 4.41 20.36
C THR A 17 1.58 5.94 20.34
N ASP A 18 2.15 6.61 21.33
CA ASP A 18 2.21 8.07 21.42
C ASP A 18 2.98 8.66 20.24
N LYS A 19 4.14 8.07 19.90
CA LYS A 19 4.97 8.52 18.77
C LYS A 19 4.32 8.25 17.42
N TRP A 20 3.62 7.14 17.27
CA TRP A 20 2.82 6.88 16.08
C TRP A 20 1.71 7.92 15.89
N ASN A 21 0.99 8.25 16.97
CA ASN A 21 -0.03 9.29 16.94
C ASN A 21 0.52 10.70 16.71
N GLU A 22 1.73 11.01 17.20
CA GLU A 22 2.45 12.25 16.88
C GLU A 22 2.73 12.34 15.38
N ILE A 23 3.22 11.25 14.76
CA ILE A 23 3.50 11.18 13.32
C ILE A 23 2.20 11.40 12.52
N ILE A 24 1.13 10.67 12.82
CA ILE A 24 -0.17 10.80 12.14
C ILE A 24 -0.66 12.25 12.20
N ARG A 25 -0.75 12.83 13.40
CA ARG A 25 -1.28 14.19 13.59
C ARG A 25 -0.46 15.23 12.84
N ARG A 26 0.87 15.18 12.99
CA ARG A 26 1.77 16.11 12.30
C ARG A 26 1.61 16.04 10.78
N THR A 27 1.51 14.83 10.22
CA THR A 27 1.33 14.66 8.77
C THR A 27 -0.04 15.18 8.33
N PHE A 28 -1.11 14.84 9.04
CA PHE A 28 -2.46 15.33 8.72
C PHE A 28 -2.55 16.86 8.80
N ASP A 29 -2.07 17.46 9.89
CA ASP A 29 -2.09 18.92 10.11
C ASP A 29 -1.25 19.67 9.05
N SER A 30 -0.13 19.09 8.63
CA SER A 30 0.68 19.65 7.55
C SER A 30 -0.06 19.62 6.22
N LEU A 31 -0.80 18.54 5.93
CA LEU A 31 -1.54 18.39 4.67
C LEU A 31 -2.77 19.28 4.62
N THR A 32 -3.56 19.35 5.71
CA THR A 32 -4.71 20.26 5.78
C THR A 32 -4.28 21.72 5.60
N LYS A 33 -3.16 22.12 6.22
CA LYS A 33 -2.59 23.46 6.03
C LYS A 33 -2.15 23.73 4.59
N SER A 34 -1.53 22.76 3.91
CA SER A 34 -1.03 22.91 2.54
C SER A 34 -2.15 22.92 1.50
N TYR A 35 -3.17 22.07 1.68
CA TYR A 35 -4.23 21.89 0.71
C TYR A 35 -5.50 22.66 1.07
N GLY A 36 -5.57 23.30 2.23
CA GLY A 36 -6.69 24.12 2.68
C GLY A 36 -7.67 23.34 3.54
N ASP A 37 -8.13 23.99 4.61
CA ASP A 37 -9.08 23.44 5.58
C ASP A 37 -10.42 23.11 4.90
N SER A 38 -10.94 21.92 5.19
CA SER A 38 -12.24 21.45 4.74
C SER A 38 -12.93 20.74 5.89
N ARG A 39 -14.16 21.12 6.23
CA ARG A 39 -14.95 20.38 7.23
C ARG A 39 -15.35 18.98 6.77
N PHE A 40 -15.19 18.68 5.47
CA PHE A 40 -15.53 17.39 4.88
C PHE A 40 -14.41 16.36 5.03
N VAL A 41 -13.29 16.72 5.67
CA VAL A 41 -12.27 15.78 6.10
C VAL A 41 -11.96 15.96 7.59
N GLN A 42 -11.90 14.87 8.32
CA GLN A 42 -11.43 14.84 9.70
C GLN A 42 -10.48 13.66 9.88
N LEU A 43 -9.55 13.80 10.82
CA LEU A 43 -8.61 12.73 11.09
C LEU A 43 -9.32 11.53 11.72
N ASP A 44 -10.12 11.75 12.78
CA ASP A 44 -10.81 10.68 13.51
C ASP A 44 -12.34 10.77 13.41
N SER A 45 -12.98 9.60 13.47
CA SER A 45 -14.43 9.41 13.33
C SER A 45 -15.19 9.30 14.65
N ALA A 46 -14.52 9.50 15.80
CA ALA A 46 -15.07 9.19 17.12
C ALA A 46 -16.35 9.97 17.47
N LYS A 47 -16.57 11.10 16.81
CA LYS A 47 -17.72 11.98 17.02
C LYS A 47 -18.89 11.68 16.08
N PHE A 48 -18.77 10.70 15.18
CA PHE A 48 -19.86 10.37 14.27
C PHE A 48 -20.87 9.49 15.00
N PRO A 49 -22.14 9.92 15.14
CA PRO A 49 -23.13 9.18 15.92
C PRO A 49 -23.48 7.82 15.28
N GLN A 50 -23.39 7.70 13.95
CA GLN A 50 -23.66 6.48 13.18
C GLN A 50 -22.80 6.46 11.91
N PRO A 51 -21.48 6.18 12.01
CA PRO A 51 -20.59 6.24 10.86
C PRO A 51 -20.97 5.17 9.81
N ALA A 52 -21.15 5.59 8.57
CA ALA A 52 -21.33 4.67 7.44
C ALA A 52 -19.98 4.37 6.79
N ARG A 53 -19.66 3.09 6.53
CA ARG A 53 -18.38 2.73 5.92
C ARG A 53 -18.29 3.22 4.47
N ALA A 54 -17.22 3.94 4.14
CA ALA A 54 -16.98 4.41 2.79
C ALA A 54 -16.49 3.26 1.89
N PRO A 55 -16.97 3.17 0.63
CA PRO A 55 -16.58 2.12 -0.31
C PRO A 55 -15.24 2.40 -1.01
N MET A 56 -14.32 3.10 -0.36
CA MET A 56 -13.01 3.48 -0.92
C MET A 56 -12.02 2.31 -0.75
N LYS A 57 -12.00 1.42 -1.75
CA LYS A 57 -11.10 0.28 -1.86
C LYS A 57 -10.75 0.05 -3.33
N TRP A 58 -9.66 -0.66 -3.60
CA TRP A 58 -9.15 -0.88 -4.95
C TRP A 58 -8.37 -2.19 -5.05
N PHE A 59 -8.13 -2.69 -6.27
CA PHE A 59 -7.28 -3.86 -6.47
C PHE A 59 -5.80 -3.53 -6.24
N GLY A 60 -5.06 -4.46 -5.64
CA GLY A 60 -3.65 -4.27 -5.32
C GLY A 60 -2.70 -4.38 -6.53
N ASP A 61 -3.16 -4.80 -7.71
CA ASP A 61 -2.27 -4.98 -8.87
C ASP A 61 -1.83 -3.64 -9.47
N PRO A 62 -0.57 -3.52 -9.91
CA PRO A 62 -0.05 -2.26 -10.41
C PRO A 62 -0.70 -1.85 -11.75
N LEU A 63 -1.56 -0.83 -11.70
CA LEU A 63 -2.33 -0.39 -12.86
C LEU A 63 -1.51 0.43 -13.86
N GLN A 64 -0.78 1.42 -13.37
CA GLN A 64 -0.01 2.34 -14.22
C GLN A 64 1.00 1.59 -15.12
N PRO A 65 1.79 0.60 -14.64
CA PRO A 65 2.67 -0.15 -15.52
C PRO A 65 1.88 -0.95 -16.54
N ARG A 66 0.75 -1.56 -16.15
CA ARG A 66 -0.13 -2.28 -17.09
C ARG A 66 -0.62 -1.37 -18.22
N ARG A 67 -0.94 -0.10 -17.93
CA ARG A 67 -1.31 0.90 -18.94
C ARG A 67 -0.12 1.35 -19.80
N CYS A 68 1.10 1.42 -19.24
CA CYS A 68 2.29 1.91 -19.95
C CYS A 68 2.98 0.86 -20.83
N ILE A 69 3.10 -0.38 -20.33
CA ILE A 69 3.94 -1.45 -20.91
C ILE A 69 3.17 -2.76 -21.17
N GLY A 70 1.87 -2.78 -20.89
CA GLY A 70 1.01 -3.94 -21.11
C GLY A 70 1.02 -4.95 -19.96
N ASP A 71 0.02 -5.83 -19.96
CA ASP A 71 -0.23 -6.81 -18.89
C ASP A 71 0.91 -7.83 -18.74
N GLU A 72 1.42 -8.35 -19.87
CA GLU A 72 2.49 -9.35 -19.89
C GLU A 72 3.78 -8.83 -19.24
N TRP A 73 4.29 -7.68 -19.69
CA TRP A 73 5.49 -7.08 -19.11
C TRP A 73 5.27 -6.67 -17.66
N THR A 74 4.09 -6.18 -17.32
CA THR A 74 3.78 -5.81 -15.94
C THR A 74 3.85 -7.02 -15.02
N ARG A 75 3.27 -8.16 -15.43
CA ARG A 75 3.36 -9.42 -14.70
C ARG A 75 4.82 -9.85 -14.52
N LEU A 76 5.57 -9.94 -15.62
CA LEU A 76 6.97 -10.38 -15.59
C LEU A 76 7.83 -9.52 -14.68
N LEU A 77 7.72 -8.20 -14.80
CA LEU A 77 8.51 -7.28 -14.00
C LEU A 77 8.05 -7.23 -12.55
N ALA A 78 6.74 -7.26 -12.26
CA ALA A 78 6.23 -7.24 -10.89
C ALA A 78 6.66 -8.50 -10.13
N ASP A 79 6.75 -9.65 -10.80
CA ASP A 79 7.22 -10.93 -10.25
C ASP A 79 8.76 -11.10 -10.27
N TRP A 80 9.52 -10.13 -10.81
CA TRP A 80 10.98 -10.18 -10.90
C TRP A 80 11.69 -10.21 -9.53
N GLY A 81 10.97 -9.89 -8.46
CA GLY A 81 11.49 -9.84 -7.10
C GLY A 81 11.68 -8.40 -6.65
N ASP A 82 12.79 -8.11 -5.98
CA ASP A 82 12.95 -6.84 -5.29
C ASP A 82 13.00 -5.63 -6.23
N GLU A 83 13.56 -5.75 -7.43
CA GLU A 83 13.54 -4.69 -8.44
C GLU A 83 12.11 -4.38 -8.92
N GLY A 84 11.31 -5.44 -9.16
CA GLY A 84 9.90 -5.33 -9.53
C GLY A 84 9.07 -4.66 -8.44
N ARG A 85 9.21 -5.14 -7.21
CA ARG A 85 8.52 -4.62 -6.04
C ARG A 85 8.78 -3.12 -5.82
N ARG A 86 10.05 -2.68 -5.94
CA ARG A 86 10.41 -1.26 -5.85
C ARG A 86 9.75 -0.42 -6.94
N GLY A 87 9.84 -0.90 -8.17
CA GLY A 87 9.56 -0.09 -9.35
C GLY A 87 8.08 -0.02 -9.68
N LEU A 88 7.29 -1.03 -9.28
CA LEU A 88 5.96 -1.22 -9.84
C LEU A 88 4.85 -1.31 -8.80
N HIS A 89 5.12 -1.75 -7.57
CA HIS A 89 4.05 -2.03 -6.58
C HIS A 89 3.62 -0.74 -5.88
N HIS A 90 2.81 0.08 -6.54
CA HIS A 90 2.39 1.41 -6.05
C HIS A 90 0.91 1.55 -5.71
N GLU A 91 0.24 0.44 -5.40
CA GLU A 91 -1.20 0.44 -5.08
C GLU A 91 -1.44 0.13 -3.60
N TYR A 92 -0.54 0.60 -2.72
CA TYR A 92 -0.56 0.31 -1.28
C TYR A 92 -0.64 -1.20 -0.97
N CYS A 93 0.01 -2.01 -1.81
CA CYS A 93 0.08 -3.45 -1.68
C CYS A 93 1.37 -3.93 -2.33
N GLU A 94 2.20 -4.64 -1.57
CA GLU A 94 3.45 -5.19 -2.05
C GLU A 94 3.56 -6.66 -1.73
N TYR A 95 4.36 -7.39 -2.50
CA TYR A 95 4.59 -8.80 -2.24
C TYR A 95 6.02 -9.27 -2.50
N ALA A 96 6.36 -10.39 -1.88
CA ALA A 96 7.55 -11.18 -2.17
C ALA A 96 7.15 -12.60 -2.54
N ILE A 97 7.83 -13.17 -3.55
CA ILE A 97 7.69 -14.58 -3.90
C ILE A 97 8.73 -15.36 -3.12
N ILE A 98 8.27 -16.19 -2.19
CA ILE A 98 9.11 -17.10 -1.44
C ILE A 98 9.37 -18.33 -2.31
N ARG A 99 10.65 -18.61 -2.57
CA ARG A 99 11.08 -19.74 -3.39
C ARG A 99 11.68 -20.86 -2.53
N ARG A 100 11.50 -22.11 -2.97
CA ARG A 100 12.07 -23.32 -2.35
C ARG A 100 12.57 -24.26 -3.42
N ARG A 101 13.52 -25.14 -3.06
CA ARG A 101 13.99 -26.19 -3.96
C ARG A 101 13.03 -27.37 -3.90
N ASP A 102 12.62 -27.88 -5.05
CA ASP A 102 11.89 -29.14 -5.16
C ASP A 102 12.79 -30.35 -4.88
N ALA A 103 12.20 -31.55 -4.92
CA ALA A 103 12.91 -32.82 -4.72
C ALA A 103 14.04 -33.06 -5.73
N ASN A 104 14.00 -32.39 -6.89
CA ASN A 104 15.05 -32.46 -7.93
C ASN A 104 16.10 -31.34 -7.77
N GLY A 105 15.95 -30.47 -6.76
CA GLY A 105 16.83 -29.35 -6.49
C GLY A 105 16.49 -28.08 -7.28
N ASN A 106 15.42 -28.04 -8.06
CA ASN A 106 15.03 -26.86 -8.84
C ASN A 106 14.38 -25.81 -7.94
N LEU A 107 14.81 -24.55 -8.08
CA LEU A 107 14.21 -23.45 -7.33
C LEU A 107 12.86 -23.06 -7.96
N ARG A 108 11.77 -23.27 -7.23
CA ARG A 108 10.39 -23.01 -7.67
C ARG A 108 9.67 -22.04 -6.72
N PRO A 109 8.66 -21.30 -7.19
CA PRO A 109 7.85 -20.44 -6.33
C PRO A 109 7.03 -21.31 -5.36
N LYS A 110 7.22 -21.09 -4.07
CA LYS A 110 6.54 -21.84 -3.01
C LYS A 110 5.27 -21.16 -2.57
N ARG A 111 5.34 -19.85 -2.31
CA ARG A 111 4.20 -19.03 -1.84
C ARG A 111 4.46 -17.55 -2.08
N VAL A 112 3.41 -16.75 -2.00
CA VAL A 112 3.47 -15.29 -2.06
C VAL A 112 3.18 -14.73 -0.67
N GLN A 113 4.03 -13.80 -0.21
CA GLN A 113 3.79 -13.01 0.99
C GLN A 113 3.41 -11.60 0.58
N VAL A 114 2.18 -11.20 0.90
CA VAL A 114 1.63 -9.86 0.62
C VAL A 114 1.60 -9.04 1.91
N THR A 115 1.92 -7.75 1.81
CA THR A 115 1.85 -6.78 2.90
C THR A 115 1.23 -5.46 2.46
N THR A 116 0.46 -4.86 3.37
CA THR A 116 -0.02 -3.47 3.30
C THR A 116 0.47 -2.65 4.50
N GLU A 117 1.46 -3.16 5.24
CA GLU A 117 2.03 -2.47 6.40
C GLU A 117 2.86 -1.26 5.97
N LEU A 118 2.60 -0.10 6.58
CA LEU A 118 3.29 1.17 6.29
C LEU A 118 4.71 1.16 6.85
N ARG A 119 5.67 1.65 6.06
CA ARG A 119 7.07 1.82 6.48
C ARG A 119 7.20 2.70 7.72
N GLU A 120 6.39 3.75 7.82
CA GLU A 120 6.46 4.75 8.88
C GLU A 120 6.18 4.13 10.26
N TYR A 121 5.22 3.20 10.33
CA TYR A 121 4.93 2.48 11.56
C TYR A 121 6.09 1.56 11.95
N TRP A 122 6.63 0.81 10.99
CA TRP A 122 7.80 -0.05 11.22
C TRP A 122 9.03 0.73 11.69
N LEU A 123 9.28 1.92 11.12
CA LEU A 123 10.32 2.82 11.59
C LEU A 123 10.07 3.32 13.01
N CYS A 124 8.83 3.70 13.33
CA CYS A 124 8.45 4.12 14.67
C CYS A 124 8.77 3.01 15.69
N VAL A 125 8.36 1.78 15.42
CA VAL A 125 8.71 0.64 16.29
C VAL A 125 10.23 0.45 16.36
N ALA A 126 10.95 0.49 15.23
CA ALA A 126 12.40 0.32 15.22
C ALA A 126 13.17 1.37 16.04
N MET A 127 12.63 2.58 16.13
CA MET A 127 13.22 3.70 16.87
C MET A 127 12.98 3.63 18.38
N TYR A 128 11.82 3.13 18.79
CA TYR A 128 11.34 3.24 20.17
C TYR A 128 11.18 1.90 20.90
N ASP A 129 11.09 0.78 20.18
CA ASP A 129 11.01 -0.57 20.74
C ASP A 129 11.68 -1.63 19.84
N PRO A 130 13.02 -1.75 19.87
CA PRO A 130 13.74 -2.76 19.08
C PRO A 130 13.32 -4.21 19.40
N PHE A 131 12.92 -4.51 20.63
CA PHE A 131 12.44 -5.86 20.99
C PHE A 131 11.14 -6.19 20.26
N GLN A 132 10.20 -5.24 20.23
CA GLN A 132 8.98 -5.40 19.45
C GLN A 132 9.26 -5.56 17.96
N LEU A 133 10.14 -4.74 17.39
CA LEU A 133 10.54 -4.88 15.98
C LEU A 133 11.04 -6.31 15.67
N ARG A 134 11.88 -6.86 16.56
CA ARG A 134 12.43 -8.21 16.38
C ARG A 134 11.33 -9.27 16.45
N ARG A 135 10.36 -9.12 17.36
CA ARG A 135 9.18 -9.99 17.48
C ARG A 135 8.32 -9.94 16.22
N MET A 136 7.94 -8.73 15.77
CA MET A 136 7.17 -8.51 14.54
C MET A 136 7.84 -9.17 13.33
N THR A 137 9.16 -9.01 13.23
CA THR A 137 9.92 -9.61 12.13
C THR A 137 9.94 -11.14 12.23
N GLN A 138 10.15 -11.69 13.42
CA GLN A 138 10.14 -13.13 13.67
C GLN A 138 8.80 -13.78 13.31
N GLU A 139 7.68 -13.14 13.65
CA GLU A 139 6.34 -13.63 13.31
C GLU A 139 6.14 -13.79 11.79
N ILE A 140 6.79 -12.94 10.99
CA ILE A 140 6.67 -12.95 9.53
C ILE A 140 7.63 -13.96 8.89
N ILE A 141 8.89 -14.00 9.34
CA ILE A 141 9.93 -14.80 8.68
C ILE A 141 10.05 -16.22 9.27
N GLY A 142 9.40 -16.49 10.40
CA GLY A 142 9.38 -17.80 11.06
C GLY A 142 10.63 -18.12 11.89
N TYR A 143 11.59 -17.21 12.01
CA TYR A 143 12.78 -17.36 12.83
C TYR A 143 13.19 -16.03 13.46
N GLN A 144 13.90 -16.07 14.58
CA GLN A 144 14.35 -14.85 15.26
C GLN A 144 15.51 -14.21 14.49
N PRO A 145 15.35 -13.00 13.90
CA PRO A 145 16.46 -12.34 13.21
C PRO A 145 17.49 -11.82 14.22
N SER A 146 18.75 -11.74 13.80
CA SER A 146 19.78 -11.07 14.59
C SER A 146 19.64 -9.55 14.53
N TRP A 147 20.26 -8.84 15.47
CA TRP A 147 20.29 -7.38 15.45
C TRP A 147 21.07 -6.83 14.27
N GLU A 148 22.11 -7.53 13.83
CA GLU A 148 22.89 -7.19 12.64
C GLU A 148 22.04 -7.30 11.37
N MET A 149 21.11 -8.24 11.31
CA MET A 149 20.18 -8.32 10.17
C MET A 149 19.23 -7.12 10.11
N LEU A 150 18.78 -6.62 11.28
CA LEU A 150 17.82 -5.52 11.39
C LEU A 150 18.47 -4.13 11.29
N TYR A 151 19.60 -3.93 11.97
CA TYR A 151 20.27 -2.64 12.16
C TYR A 151 21.73 -2.61 11.66
N GLY A 152 22.30 -3.74 11.24
CA GLY A 152 23.72 -3.81 10.86
C GLY A 152 24.72 -3.76 12.00
N ILE A 153 24.23 -3.83 13.24
CA ILE A 153 25.05 -3.75 14.46
C ILE A 153 24.58 -4.76 15.51
N LYS A 154 25.44 -5.08 16.47
CA LYS A 154 25.17 -6.11 17.49
C LYS A 154 24.17 -5.68 18.56
N ASP A 155 24.16 -4.38 18.89
CA ASP A 155 23.37 -3.85 20.01
C ASP A 155 22.71 -2.51 19.63
N PRO A 156 21.43 -2.50 19.22
CA PRO A 156 20.69 -1.28 18.90
C PRO A 156 20.36 -0.43 20.13
N PHE A 157 20.49 -0.96 21.35
CA PHE A 157 20.22 -0.23 22.58
C PHE A 157 21.35 0.73 22.96
N ALA A 158 22.56 0.49 22.47
CA ALA A 158 23.69 1.42 22.56
C ALA A 158 23.53 2.67 21.67
N LEU A 159 22.56 2.67 20.75
CA LEU A 159 22.30 3.79 19.85
C LEU A 159 21.28 4.78 20.45
N SER A 160 21.41 6.06 20.11
CA SER A 160 20.32 7.02 20.25
C SER A 160 19.14 6.67 19.33
N VAL A 161 17.97 7.25 19.60
CA VAL A 161 16.77 7.11 18.75
C VAL A 161 17.07 7.45 17.28
N LYS A 162 17.76 8.56 17.02
CA LYS A 162 18.12 8.97 15.66
C LYS A 162 19.12 8.00 15.01
N GLN A 163 20.09 7.51 15.76
CA GLN A 163 21.01 6.50 15.25
C GLN A 163 20.31 5.17 14.93
N ARG A 164 19.30 4.77 15.72
CA ARG A 164 18.46 3.59 15.40
C ARG A 164 17.69 3.76 14.10
N GLU A 165 17.09 4.94 13.89
CA GLU A 165 16.41 5.27 12.63
C GLU A 165 17.35 5.12 11.43
N ILE A 166 18.56 5.67 11.52
CA ILE A 166 19.57 5.61 10.45
C ILE A 166 20.01 4.17 10.20
N ALA A 167 20.31 3.42 11.26
CA ALA A 167 20.77 2.04 11.19
C ALA A 167 19.70 1.12 10.58
N PHE A 168 18.46 1.19 11.07
CA PHE A 168 17.34 0.42 10.54
C PHE A 168 17.00 0.83 9.10
N SER A 169 17.02 2.12 8.78
CA SER A 169 16.79 2.59 7.40
C SER A 169 17.90 2.13 6.47
N THR A 170 19.14 2.09 6.92
CA THR A 170 20.26 1.62 6.09
C THR A 170 20.16 0.12 5.82
N TYR A 171 19.81 -0.70 6.82
CA TYR A 171 19.85 -2.16 6.70
C TYR A 171 18.53 -2.80 6.30
N THR A 172 17.39 -2.20 6.61
CA THR A 172 16.08 -2.84 6.44
C THR A 172 15.05 -1.98 5.67
N ALA A 173 14.97 -0.67 5.92
CA ALA A 173 13.85 0.13 5.40
C ALA A 173 14.12 0.97 4.14
N GLY A 174 15.38 1.30 3.84
CA GLY A 174 15.72 2.35 2.88
C GLY A 174 15.33 3.75 3.37
N HIS A 175 15.73 4.79 2.63
CA HIS A 175 15.43 6.19 3.00
C HIS A 175 13.96 6.59 2.79
N GLY A 176 13.17 5.87 1.97
CA GLY A 176 11.74 6.13 1.77
C GLY A 176 11.41 7.58 1.37
N ASN A 177 12.20 8.17 0.46
CA ASN A 177 12.21 9.59 0.10
C ASN A 177 12.32 10.64 1.24
N ASP A 178 12.68 10.24 2.47
CA ASP A 178 12.95 11.19 3.54
C ASP A 178 14.18 12.05 3.23
N THR A 179 13.96 13.36 3.10
CA THR A 179 15.01 14.34 2.73
C THR A 179 16.16 14.40 3.74
N GLY A 180 15.87 14.17 5.02
CA GLY A 180 16.87 14.12 6.09
C GLY A 180 17.77 12.90 5.96
N LEU A 181 17.19 11.73 5.69
CA LEU A 181 17.92 10.47 5.45
C LEU A 181 18.73 10.52 4.15
N ILE A 182 18.19 11.12 3.08
CA ILE A 182 18.92 11.35 1.83
C ILE A 182 20.15 12.23 2.07
N LYS A 183 20.00 13.34 2.82
CA LYS A 183 21.10 14.28 3.10
C LYS A 183 22.28 13.62 3.81
N ILE A 184 22.03 12.63 4.66
CA ILE A 184 23.06 11.86 5.37
C ILE A 184 23.45 10.56 4.62
N LYS A 185 23.02 10.41 3.36
CA LYS A 185 23.38 9.30 2.46
C LYS A 185 22.90 7.91 2.92
N VAL A 186 21.77 7.83 3.64
CA VAL A 186 21.08 6.54 3.78
C VAL A 186 20.63 6.10 2.38
N PRO A 187 20.85 4.85 1.99
CA PRO A 187 20.52 4.40 0.64
C PRO A 187 19.00 4.34 0.42
N ALA A 188 18.57 4.56 -0.83
CA ALA A 188 17.18 4.36 -1.24
C ALA A 188 16.71 2.94 -0.96
N GLN A 189 17.64 2.00 -1.09
CA GLN A 189 17.42 0.58 -0.95
C GLN A 189 18.24 0.07 0.22
N PRO A 190 17.64 -0.70 1.12
CA PRO A 190 18.37 -1.24 2.25
C PRO A 190 19.51 -2.14 1.77
N VAL A 191 20.63 -2.12 2.50
CA VAL A 191 21.79 -2.99 2.20
C VAL A 191 21.57 -4.42 2.68
N GLY A 192 20.65 -4.61 3.63
CA GLY A 192 20.27 -5.92 4.14
C GLY A 192 19.20 -6.61 3.31
N LYS A 193 19.03 -7.90 3.58
CA LYS A 193 18.18 -8.81 2.80
C LYS A 193 16.77 -8.97 3.35
N LEU A 194 16.53 -8.58 4.60
CA LEU A 194 15.28 -8.91 5.29
C LEU A 194 14.04 -8.40 4.56
N ASN A 195 13.89 -7.09 4.38
CA ASN A 195 12.72 -6.55 3.67
C ASN A 195 12.83 -6.62 2.14
N THR A 196 13.96 -7.07 1.56
CA THR A 196 14.08 -7.24 0.10
C THR A 196 13.72 -8.65 -0.33
N GLU A 197 14.04 -9.66 0.49
CA GLU A 197 13.68 -11.06 0.27
C GLU A 197 12.36 -11.44 0.95
N GLN A 198 11.95 -10.71 1.99
CA GLN A 198 10.66 -10.86 2.67
C GLN A 198 9.87 -9.56 2.52
N ALA A 199 8.56 -9.66 2.33
CA ALA A 199 7.71 -8.48 2.29
C ALA A 199 7.32 -8.03 3.70
N LEU A 200 8.24 -7.51 4.51
CA LEU A 200 7.95 -7.07 5.89
C LEU A 200 6.93 -5.93 5.88
N PHE A 201 7.25 -4.85 5.16
CA PHE A 201 6.42 -3.65 5.02
C PHE A 201 6.64 -3.02 3.65
N MET A 202 5.72 -2.16 3.23
CA MET A 202 5.80 -1.51 1.93
C MET A 202 7.04 -0.62 1.83
N LYS A 203 7.80 -0.74 0.74
CA LYS A 203 9.04 0.00 0.49
C LYS A 203 8.89 1.07 -0.59
N ASN A 204 7.88 0.97 -1.44
CA ASN A 204 7.62 1.93 -2.49
C ASN A 204 7.25 3.27 -1.84
N THR A 205 7.88 4.33 -2.31
CA THR A 205 7.82 5.65 -1.71
C THR A 205 6.48 6.32 -1.87
N ILE A 206 5.64 5.87 -2.81
CA ILE A 206 4.28 6.42 -3.01
C ILE A 206 3.19 5.65 -2.25
N ASN A 207 3.57 4.61 -1.50
CA ASN A 207 2.68 3.87 -0.59
C ASN A 207 2.77 4.39 0.86
N GLY A 208 3.21 5.65 1.06
CA GLY A 208 3.48 6.24 2.37
C GLY A 208 2.23 6.69 3.13
N LEU A 209 2.38 6.90 4.44
CA LEU A 209 1.34 7.51 5.27
C LEU A 209 0.92 8.90 4.77
N ASP A 210 1.89 9.70 4.32
CA ASP A 210 1.67 11.04 3.79
C ASP A 210 0.86 11.01 2.50
N ASP A 211 1.16 10.12 1.57
CA ASP A 211 0.36 9.96 0.35
C ASP A 211 -1.07 9.48 0.67
N LEU A 212 -1.22 8.53 1.60
CA LEU A 212 -2.53 8.05 2.05
C LEU A 212 -3.38 9.18 2.64
N LEU A 213 -2.80 9.98 3.53
CA LEU A 213 -3.50 11.11 4.14
C LEU A 213 -3.76 12.20 3.09
N TYR A 214 -2.80 12.45 2.20
CA TYR A 214 -2.89 13.47 1.16
C TYR A 214 -4.09 13.22 0.28
N ILE A 215 -4.24 12.00 -0.25
CA ILE A 215 -5.28 11.74 -1.23
C ILE A 215 -6.71 11.86 -0.65
N VAL A 216 -6.87 11.54 0.64
CA VAL A 216 -8.13 11.75 1.37
C VAL A 216 -8.38 13.24 1.62
N VAL A 217 -7.39 13.99 2.11
CA VAL A 217 -7.49 15.44 2.35
C VAL A 217 -7.75 16.22 1.06
N PHE A 218 -7.11 15.82 -0.03
CA PHE A 218 -7.31 16.39 -1.35
C PHE A 218 -8.70 16.08 -1.90
N GLY A 219 -9.11 14.80 -1.87
CA GLY A 219 -10.35 14.32 -2.46
C GLY A 219 -11.62 14.74 -1.72
N ALA A 220 -11.58 14.88 -0.40
CA ALA A 220 -12.74 15.17 0.45
C ALA A 220 -13.13 16.66 0.44
N LYS A 221 -13.52 17.16 -0.74
CA LYS A 221 -14.02 18.52 -0.97
C LYS A 221 -15.13 18.51 -2.02
N PRO A 222 -16.12 19.40 -1.93
CA PRO A 222 -17.21 19.44 -2.89
C PRO A 222 -16.76 20.22 -4.14
N PHE A 223 -15.95 19.58 -4.98
CA PHE A 223 -15.51 20.17 -6.24
C PHE A 223 -16.70 20.30 -7.19
N ALA A 224 -16.95 21.53 -7.66
CA ALA A 224 -18.13 21.87 -8.42
C ALA A 224 -17.76 22.47 -9.78
N VAL A 225 -18.56 22.18 -10.80
CA VAL A 225 -18.47 22.83 -12.10
C VAL A 225 -19.73 23.69 -12.30
N PRO A 226 -19.59 25.00 -12.59
CA PRO A 226 -20.72 25.84 -12.95
C PRO A 226 -21.41 25.33 -14.22
N VAL A 227 -22.74 25.28 -14.19
CA VAL A 227 -23.61 24.98 -15.34
C VAL A 227 -24.66 26.08 -15.45
N THR A 228 -25.41 26.12 -16.56
CA THR A 228 -26.38 27.20 -16.87
C THR A 228 -27.31 27.53 -15.70
N ASP A 229 -27.80 26.49 -14.99
CA ASP A 229 -28.76 26.62 -13.89
C ASP A 229 -28.20 26.20 -12.53
N GLY A 230 -26.91 26.43 -12.28
CA GLY A 230 -26.31 26.23 -10.96
C GLY A 230 -24.95 25.53 -11.01
N ILE A 231 -24.82 24.44 -10.27
CA ILE A 231 -23.59 23.65 -10.18
C ILE A 231 -23.90 22.17 -10.29
N ARG A 232 -22.93 21.42 -10.78
CA ARG A 232 -22.87 19.96 -10.67
C ARG A 232 -21.58 19.54 -9.97
N ALA A 233 -21.55 18.31 -9.47
CA ALA A 233 -20.31 17.69 -9.05
C ALA A 233 -19.31 17.65 -10.21
N ALA A 234 -18.06 17.99 -9.92
CA ALA A 234 -16.95 17.82 -10.85
C ALA A 234 -16.72 16.33 -11.12
N THR A 235 -16.40 16.00 -12.36
CA THR A 235 -15.88 14.67 -12.71
C THR A 235 -14.44 14.53 -12.22
N LEU A 236 -13.96 13.28 -12.12
CA LEU A 236 -12.57 13.02 -11.74
C LEU A 236 -11.59 13.76 -12.65
N GLY A 237 -11.79 13.72 -13.97
CA GLY A 237 -10.90 14.40 -14.92
C GLY A 237 -10.85 15.90 -14.74
N GLU A 238 -11.98 16.53 -14.43
CA GLU A 238 -12.02 17.96 -14.13
C GLU A 238 -11.23 18.31 -12.86
N ILE A 239 -11.36 17.50 -11.80
CA ILE A 239 -10.61 17.68 -10.55
C ILE A 239 -9.11 17.55 -10.83
N LEU A 240 -8.68 16.43 -11.41
CA LEU A 240 -7.26 16.16 -11.61
C LEU A 240 -6.60 17.20 -12.53
N GLN A 241 -7.30 17.64 -13.58
CA GLN A 241 -6.82 18.68 -14.48
C GLN A 241 -6.71 20.06 -13.80
N ALA A 242 -7.69 20.43 -12.97
CA ALA A 242 -7.69 21.73 -12.30
C ALA A 242 -6.49 21.92 -11.36
N PHE A 243 -5.98 20.82 -10.79
CA PHE A 243 -4.86 20.81 -9.87
C PHE A 243 -3.54 20.31 -10.47
N LYS A 244 -3.51 19.98 -11.77
CA LYS A 244 -2.33 19.45 -12.48
C LYS A 244 -1.74 18.20 -11.83
N VAL A 245 -2.64 17.30 -11.44
CA VAL A 245 -2.32 16.02 -10.79
C VAL A 245 -2.89 14.85 -11.59
N GLU A 246 -2.87 14.96 -12.92
CA GLU A 246 -3.40 13.97 -13.87
C GLU A 246 -2.71 12.60 -13.73
N TYR A 247 -1.49 12.57 -13.18
CA TYR A 247 -0.75 11.32 -12.89
C TYR A 247 -1.50 10.40 -11.91
N LEU A 248 -2.28 10.97 -10.98
CA LEU A 248 -3.10 10.20 -10.03
C LEU A 248 -4.17 9.35 -10.75
N ALA A 249 -4.58 9.73 -11.97
CA ALA A 249 -5.56 8.97 -12.75
C ALA A 249 -5.07 7.56 -13.13
N CYS A 250 -3.77 7.32 -13.01
CA CYS A 250 -3.10 6.16 -13.54
C CYS A 250 -2.97 5.01 -12.54
N HIS A 251 -3.32 5.26 -11.28
CA HIS A 251 -3.38 4.26 -10.22
C HIS A 251 -4.81 3.78 -10.00
N HIS A 252 -4.98 2.68 -9.27
CA HIS A 252 -6.29 2.29 -8.77
C HIS A 252 -6.68 3.07 -7.52
N ALA A 253 -5.74 3.35 -6.62
CA ALA A 253 -6.00 3.99 -5.33
C ALA A 253 -6.60 5.40 -5.48
N ASP A 254 -5.87 6.28 -6.15
CA ASP A 254 -6.19 7.71 -6.15
C ASP A 254 -7.53 8.06 -6.78
N PRO A 255 -7.90 7.52 -7.96
CA PRO A 255 -9.20 7.78 -8.57
C PRO A 255 -10.37 7.40 -7.66
N ASN A 256 -10.24 6.26 -6.96
CA ASN A 256 -11.29 5.76 -6.07
C ASN A 256 -11.44 6.65 -4.83
N VAL A 257 -10.34 7.10 -4.23
CA VAL A 257 -10.38 7.98 -3.07
C VAL A 257 -10.85 9.39 -3.43
N VAL A 258 -10.36 9.97 -4.53
CA VAL A 258 -10.77 11.31 -4.98
C VAL A 258 -12.23 11.34 -5.38
N ALA A 259 -12.69 10.38 -6.19
CA ALA A 259 -14.09 10.32 -6.60
C ALA A 259 -15.02 10.04 -5.41
N GLY A 260 -14.62 9.12 -4.51
CA GLY A 260 -15.39 8.81 -3.30
C GLY A 260 -15.47 10.00 -2.34
N GLY A 261 -14.35 10.68 -2.10
CA GLY A 261 -14.27 11.85 -1.23
C GLY A 261 -15.07 13.03 -1.77
N ASN A 262 -14.95 13.31 -3.07
CA ASN A 262 -15.70 14.38 -3.72
C ASN A 262 -17.20 14.11 -3.64
N LYS A 263 -17.62 12.87 -3.95
CA LYS A 263 -19.02 12.46 -3.82
C LYS A 263 -19.54 12.65 -2.39
N ALA A 264 -18.80 12.18 -1.38
CA ALA A 264 -19.20 12.33 0.02
C ALA A 264 -19.33 13.80 0.42
N ALA A 265 -18.36 14.63 0.06
CA ALA A 265 -18.38 16.06 0.36
C ALA A 265 -19.53 16.79 -0.37
N PHE A 266 -19.84 16.43 -1.61
CA PHE A 266 -20.96 16.98 -2.37
C PHE A 266 -22.32 16.60 -1.76
N GLU A 267 -22.41 15.43 -1.12
CA GLU A 267 -23.55 14.99 -0.31
C GLU A 267 -23.54 15.60 1.11
N GLY A 268 -22.57 16.46 1.42
CA GLY A 268 -22.46 17.12 2.71
C GLY A 268 -21.99 16.23 3.86
N ARG A 269 -21.33 15.12 3.54
CA ARG A 269 -20.78 14.15 4.49
C ARG A 269 -19.29 14.41 4.71
N THR A 270 -18.85 14.30 5.96
CA THR A 270 -17.44 14.33 6.33
C THR A 270 -16.84 12.94 6.25
N VAL A 271 -15.69 12.81 5.60
CA VAL A 271 -14.84 11.61 5.55
C VAL A 271 -13.89 11.62 6.74
N ALA A 272 -13.77 10.49 7.44
CA ALA A 272 -12.78 10.32 8.50
C ALA A 272 -12.21 8.90 8.54
N PHE A 273 -11.04 8.72 9.14
CA PHE A 273 -10.43 7.41 9.34
C PHE A 273 -11.08 6.67 10.53
N GLU A 274 -11.26 5.36 10.38
CA GLU A 274 -11.55 4.48 11.51
C GLU A 274 -10.28 4.21 12.33
N ASN A 275 -10.43 3.87 13.61
CA ASN A 275 -9.34 3.41 14.45
C ASN A 275 -9.19 1.87 14.38
N PRO A 276 -8.04 1.31 13.93
CA PRO A 276 -6.77 2.00 13.66
C PRO A 276 -6.58 2.52 12.23
N LEU A 277 -5.74 3.55 12.09
CA LEU A 277 -5.33 4.10 10.79
C LEU A 277 -4.31 3.16 10.12
N GLY A 278 -4.54 2.84 8.86
CA GLY A 278 -3.66 2.00 8.04
C GLY A 278 -4.32 1.61 6.72
N ILE A 279 -3.63 0.76 5.95
CA ILE A 279 -4.17 0.09 4.76
C ILE A 279 -4.41 -1.38 5.11
N TYR A 280 -5.56 -1.90 4.70
CA TYR A 280 -6.01 -3.23 5.06
C TYR A 280 -6.44 -4.03 3.83
N LEU A 281 -6.32 -5.35 3.95
CA LEU A 281 -6.89 -6.30 3.01
C LEU A 281 -8.41 -6.31 3.20
N ARG A 282 -9.14 -5.87 2.16
CA ARG A 282 -10.59 -5.64 2.19
C ARG A 282 -11.36 -6.84 1.69
N SER A 283 -10.88 -7.51 0.65
CA SER A 283 -11.45 -8.76 0.16
C SER A 283 -10.42 -9.53 -0.65
N PHE A 284 -10.57 -10.85 -0.75
CA PHE A 284 -9.76 -11.71 -1.61
C PHE A 284 -10.65 -12.76 -2.25
N ALA A 285 -10.64 -12.86 -3.58
CA ALA A 285 -11.45 -13.83 -4.32
C ALA A 285 -10.80 -15.22 -4.34
N GLN A 286 -10.63 -15.83 -3.16
CA GLN A 286 -9.98 -17.13 -2.99
C GLN A 286 -10.61 -18.24 -3.84
N THR A 287 -11.92 -18.17 -4.10
CA THR A 287 -12.65 -19.19 -4.87
C THR A 287 -12.26 -19.27 -6.34
N LEU A 288 -11.49 -18.31 -6.85
CA LEU A 288 -10.93 -18.35 -8.21
C LEU A 288 -9.72 -19.28 -8.32
N PHE A 289 -9.18 -19.75 -7.19
CA PHE A 289 -7.96 -20.55 -7.15
C PHE A 289 -8.27 -22.00 -6.78
N SER A 290 -7.62 -22.92 -7.48
CA SER A 290 -7.78 -24.36 -7.24
C SER A 290 -6.46 -25.11 -7.31
N TYR A 291 -6.39 -26.25 -6.63
CA TYR A 291 -5.27 -27.18 -6.70
C TYR A 291 -5.82 -28.55 -7.09
N ARG A 292 -5.33 -29.11 -8.21
CA ARG A 292 -5.82 -30.39 -8.76
C ARG A 292 -7.35 -30.42 -8.93
N ASN A 293 -7.93 -29.33 -9.43
CA ASN A 293 -9.38 -29.14 -9.63
C ASN A 293 -10.22 -29.17 -8.35
N LEU A 294 -9.61 -28.98 -7.18
CA LEU A 294 -10.27 -28.86 -5.89
C LEU A 294 -10.05 -27.47 -5.30
N PRO A 295 -10.96 -26.98 -4.42
CA PRO A 295 -10.71 -25.77 -3.66
C PRO A 295 -9.38 -25.83 -2.92
N LEU A 296 -8.70 -24.68 -2.79
CA LEU A 296 -7.47 -24.62 -2.00
C LEU A 296 -7.71 -25.01 -0.55
N PRO A 297 -6.78 -25.73 0.09
CA PRO A 297 -6.81 -25.92 1.55
C PRO A 297 -6.85 -24.57 2.27
N ASP A 298 -7.66 -24.45 3.33
CA ASP A 298 -7.70 -23.22 4.15
C ASP A 298 -6.33 -22.87 4.73
N SER A 299 -5.52 -23.90 5.03
CA SER A 299 -4.15 -23.73 5.50
C SER A 299 -3.26 -23.00 4.50
N TRP A 300 -3.60 -22.94 3.21
CA TRP A 300 -2.83 -22.25 2.15
C TRP A 300 -3.16 -20.77 1.99
N VAL A 301 -4.21 -20.26 2.64
CA VAL A 301 -4.63 -18.85 2.58
C VAL A 301 -4.63 -18.28 3.99
N ARG A 302 -3.50 -17.68 4.38
CA ARG A 302 -3.24 -17.29 5.77
C ARG A 302 -3.24 -15.78 5.91
N PHE A 303 -4.30 -15.23 6.50
CA PHE A 303 -4.34 -13.82 6.89
C PHE A 303 -3.66 -13.62 8.24
N SER A 304 -2.88 -12.54 8.37
CA SER A 304 -2.18 -12.23 9.61
C SER A 304 -1.96 -10.73 9.79
N ARG A 305 -1.31 -10.37 10.91
CA ARG A 305 -1.04 -8.98 11.33
C ARG A 305 -2.31 -8.13 11.32
N GLY A 306 -3.16 -8.39 12.31
CA GLY A 306 -4.44 -7.76 12.51
C GLY A 306 -5.51 -8.79 12.83
N ARG A 307 -6.76 -8.39 12.71
CA ARG A 307 -7.96 -9.20 13.02
C ARG A 307 -8.94 -9.20 11.84
N PRO A 308 -9.98 -10.05 11.82
CA PRO A 308 -10.96 -10.07 10.73
C PRO A 308 -11.47 -8.66 10.38
N GLY A 309 -11.37 -8.31 9.09
CA GLY A 309 -11.71 -6.98 8.55
C GLY A 309 -10.63 -5.90 8.67
N MET A 310 -9.47 -6.22 9.26
CA MET A 310 -8.32 -5.33 9.51
C MET A 310 -6.98 -6.04 9.32
N TYR A 311 -6.93 -7.12 8.53
CA TYR A 311 -5.67 -7.81 8.23
C TYR A 311 -4.79 -6.95 7.32
N GLN A 312 -3.48 -6.96 7.56
CA GLN A 312 -2.50 -6.27 6.72
C GLN A 312 -1.59 -7.22 5.95
N ARG A 313 -1.72 -8.53 6.18
CA ARG A 313 -0.91 -9.55 5.50
C ARG A 313 -1.74 -10.72 5.00
N LEU A 314 -1.30 -11.24 3.87
CA LEU A 314 -1.77 -12.49 3.29
C LEU A 314 -0.55 -13.31 2.88
N GLU A 315 -0.46 -14.54 3.38
CA GLU A 315 0.42 -15.55 2.81
C GLU A 315 -0.43 -16.53 2.00
N PHE A 316 -0.13 -16.65 0.70
CA PHE A 316 -0.88 -17.46 -0.25
C PHE A 316 0.01 -18.54 -0.86
N GLY A 317 -0.39 -19.79 -0.68
CA GLY A 317 0.26 -20.98 -1.23
C GLY A 317 0.72 -21.98 -0.16
N PRO A 318 1.28 -23.11 -0.61
CA PRO A 318 1.72 -24.21 0.25
C PRO A 318 2.71 -23.79 1.35
N GLY A 319 2.61 -24.46 2.51
CA GLY A 319 3.59 -24.35 3.60
C GLY A 319 4.90 -25.06 3.28
N ASP A 320 5.95 -24.81 4.07
CA ASP A 320 7.29 -25.40 3.82
C ASP A 320 7.30 -26.94 3.94
N GLU A 321 6.37 -27.54 4.70
CA GLU A 321 6.21 -28.99 4.89
C GLU A 321 5.37 -29.69 3.81
N ASP A 322 4.76 -28.93 2.89
CA ASP A 322 3.94 -29.47 1.80
C ASP A 322 4.82 -29.77 0.59
N ASP A 323 4.52 -30.79 -0.20
CA ASP A 323 5.27 -31.07 -1.45
C ASP A 323 4.81 -30.20 -2.63
N ALA A 324 3.63 -29.59 -2.54
CA ALA A 324 3.06 -28.75 -3.60
C ALA A 324 3.78 -27.41 -3.75
N TYR A 325 3.67 -26.80 -4.93
CA TYR A 325 4.25 -25.49 -5.24
C TYR A 325 3.20 -24.50 -5.77
N LEU A 326 3.53 -23.20 -5.73
CA LEU A 326 2.62 -22.13 -6.15
C LEU A 326 2.19 -22.29 -7.62
N ASP A 327 3.14 -22.66 -8.48
CA ASP A 327 2.95 -22.87 -9.93
C ASP A 327 2.09 -24.11 -10.27
N GLU A 328 1.65 -24.87 -9.26
CA GLU A 328 0.68 -25.96 -9.40
C GLU A 328 -0.76 -25.51 -9.09
N ILE A 329 -0.94 -24.28 -8.59
CA ILE A 329 -2.25 -23.67 -8.37
C ILE A 329 -2.75 -23.08 -9.70
N VAL A 330 -4.01 -23.32 -10.00
CA VAL A 330 -4.70 -22.78 -11.18
C VAL A 330 -5.62 -21.63 -10.77
N LEU A 331 -5.45 -20.49 -11.43
CA LEU A 331 -6.37 -19.36 -11.39
C LEU A 331 -7.38 -19.51 -12.54
N SER A 332 -8.67 -19.49 -12.21
CA SER A 332 -9.79 -19.60 -13.15
C SER A 332 -10.58 -18.29 -13.20
N VAL A 333 -10.55 -17.61 -14.36
CA VAL A 333 -11.31 -16.36 -14.59
C VAL A 333 -12.17 -16.52 -15.84
N GLY A 334 -13.47 -16.72 -15.64
CA GLY A 334 -14.39 -17.06 -16.74
C GLY A 334 -14.01 -18.40 -17.36
N ALA A 335 -13.73 -18.42 -18.67
CA ALA A 335 -13.29 -19.61 -19.38
C ALA A 335 -11.75 -19.75 -19.48
N LYS A 336 -11.00 -18.83 -18.88
CA LYS A 336 -9.53 -18.84 -18.92
C LYS A 336 -8.99 -19.46 -17.64
N GLU A 337 -8.08 -20.41 -17.81
CA GLU A 337 -7.29 -21.01 -16.74
C GLU A 337 -5.81 -20.71 -16.98
N GLU A 338 -5.11 -20.32 -15.92
CA GLU A 338 -3.66 -20.12 -15.96
C GLU A 338 -3.01 -20.57 -14.65
N GLN A 339 -1.76 -21.02 -14.73
CA GLN A 339 -0.96 -21.34 -13.55
C GLN A 339 -0.56 -20.06 -12.83
N VAL A 340 -0.55 -20.11 -11.50
CA VAL A 340 -0.10 -18.99 -10.66
C VAL A 340 1.43 -18.96 -10.64
N THR A 341 2.04 -17.99 -11.34
CA THR A 341 3.50 -17.85 -11.42
C THR A 341 4.08 -16.94 -10.35
N GLY A 342 3.25 -16.11 -9.72
CA GLY A 342 3.71 -15.10 -8.76
C GLY A 342 2.58 -14.31 -8.13
N GLY A 343 2.91 -13.16 -7.53
CA GLY A 343 1.95 -12.36 -6.79
C GLY A 343 1.08 -11.46 -7.65
N TYR A 344 1.52 -11.12 -8.87
CA TYR A 344 0.77 -10.22 -9.75
C TYR A 344 -0.67 -10.71 -9.99
N GLN A 345 -0.83 -12.01 -10.27
CA GLN A 345 -2.13 -12.63 -10.52
C GLN A 345 -3.03 -12.62 -9.27
N LEU A 346 -2.46 -12.79 -8.07
CA LEU A 346 -3.20 -12.70 -6.81
C LEU A 346 -3.72 -11.28 -6.57
N LEU A 347 -2.86 -10.28 -6.80
CA LEU A 347 -3.15 -8.89 -6.48
C LEU A 347 -4.28 -8.31 -7.34
N ARG A 348 -4.50 -8.87 -8.54
CA ARG A 348 -5.67 -8.56 -9.41
C ARG A 348 -7.01 -8.97 -8.81
N HIS A 349 -6.99 -9.80 -7.77
CA HIS A 349 -8.14 -10.37 -7.10
C HIS A 349 -8.15 -10.11 -5.59
N LEU A 350 -7.26 -9.21 -5.14
CA LEU A 350 -7.13 -8.75 -3.77
C LEU A 350 -7.47 -7.27 -3.73
N GLU A 351 -8.56 -6.92 -3.04
CA GLU A 351 -8.89 -5.52 -2.78
C GLU A 351 -8.22 -5.06 -1.50
N VAL A 352 -7.61 -3.88 -1.53
CA VAL A 352 -7.01 -3.19 -0.39
C VAL A 352 -7.60 -1.79 -0.23
N GLY A 353 -7.36 -1.17 0.92
CA GLY A 353 -7.69 0.23 1.13
C GLY A 353 -7.79 0.59 2.62
N PRO A 354 -7.85 1.90 2.94
CA PRO A 354 -8.03 2.35 4.30
C PRO A 354 -9.44 2.03 4.82
N LEU A 355 -9.59 2.05 6.13
CA LEU A 355 -10.91 2.08 6.75
C LEU A 355 -11.34 3.52 6.91
N LEU A 356 -12.24 3.95 6.03
CA LEU A 356 -12.84 5.28 6.03
C LEU A 356 -14.33 5.16 6.34
N VAL A 357 -14.85 6.15 7.06
CA VAL A 357 -16.27 6.29 7.36
C VAL A 357 -16.76 7.67 7.02
N LEU A 358 -18.06 7.77 6.82
CA LEU A 358 -18.79 8.98 6.47
C LEU A 358 -19.70 9.38 7.63
N SER A 359 -19.76 10.68 7.91
CA SER A 359 -20.77 11.25 8.80
C SER A 359 -22.17 11.18 8.17
N GLU A 360 -23.17 11.54 8.97
CA GLU A 360 -24.46 11.95 8.44
C GLU A 360 -24.32 13.18 7.52
N PRO A 361 -25.18 13.31 6.49
CA PRO A 361 -25.14 14.44 5.58
C PRO A 361 -25.60 15.73 6.28
N SER A 362 -25.05 16.85 5.84
CA SER A 362 -25.41 18.20 6.30
C SER A 362 -25.43 19.16 5.11
N PRO A 363 -26.23 20.25 5.13
CA PRO A 363 -26.25 21.18 4.00
C PRO A 363 -24.85 21.70 3.66
N VAL A 364 -24.50 21.73 2.38
CA VAL A 364 -23.26 22.33 1.86
C VAL A 364 -23.54 23.80 1.57
N GLU A 365 -22.82 24.70 2.24
CA GLU A 365 -22.97 26.14 2.02
C GLU A 365 -22.30 26.56 0.70
N GLU A 366 -22.82 27.61 0.08
CA GLU A 366 -22.33 28.11 -1.22
C GLU A 366 -20.82 28.41 -1.21
N LYS A 367 -20.30 28.92 -0.09
CA LYS A 367 -18.87 29.27 0.08
C LYS A 367 -17.94 28.06 0.19
N GLU A 368 -18.49 26.85 0.37
CA GLU A 368 -17.73 25.62 0.59
C GLU A 368 -17.42 24.89 -0.71
N TYR A 369 -18.15 25.21 -1.79
CA TYR A 369 -17.89 24.63 -3.11
C TYR A 369 -16.56 25.11 -3.69
N VAL A 370 -15.71 24.16 -4.08
CA VAL A 370 -14.49 24.45 -4.82
C VAL A 370 -14.84 24.48 -6.30
N ARG A 371 -15.17 25.66 -6.81
CA ARG A 371 -15.60 25.87 -8.20
C ARG A 371 -14.42 25.76 -9.16
N ILE A 372 -14.46 24.79 -10.06
CA ILE A 372 -13.44 24.55 -11.09
C ILE A 372 -14.03 24.67 -12.50
N LYS A 373 -13.15 24.77 -13.50
CA LYS A 373 -13.56 24.86 -14.91
C LYS A 373 -13.93 23.48 -15.43
N SER A 374 -14.90 23.43 -16.34
CA SER A 374 -15.20 22.20 -17.06
C SER A 374 -14.03 21.80 -17.96
N TYR A 375 -13.84 20.50 -18.10
CA TYR A 375 -12.79 19.87 -18.90
C TYR A 375 -13.33 18.56 -19.47
N ASN A 376 -13.14 18.36 -20.77
CA ASN A 376 -13.78 17.27 -21.52
C ASN A 376 -12.78 16.38 -22.27
N GLU A 377 -11.47 16.59 -22.11
CA GLU A 377 -10.50 15.73 -22.79
C GLU A 377 -10.22 14.47 -21.95
N ALA A 378 -9.77 13.41 -22.63
CA ALA A 378 -9.42 12.17 -21.97
C ALA A 378 -8.07 12.30 -21.25
N LEU A 379 -8.01 11.86 -19.99
CA LEU A 379 -6.76 11.76 -19.25
C LEU A 379 -5.85 10.70 -19.89
N SER A 380 -4.62 11.09 -20.24
CA SER A 380 -3.64 10.21 -20.89
C SER A 380 -2.60 9.71 -19.87
N CYS A 381 -2.68 8.43 -19.52
CA CYS A 381 -1.69 7.79 -18.65
C CYS A 381 -0.38 7.39 -19.37
N VAL A 382 -0.42 7.28 -20.70
CA VAL A 382 0.67 6.71 -21.52
C VAL A 382 1.81 7.71 -21.76
N GLN A 383 1.55 9.01 -21.57
CA GLN A 383 2.48 10.10 -21.89
C GLN A 383 3.31 10.57 -20.68
N GLN A 384 3.14 9.95 -19.51
CA GLN A 384 3.86 10.33 -18.29
C GLN A 384 5.32 9.88 -18.34
N GLU A 385 6.23 10.67 -17.74
CA GLU A 385 7.66 10.35 -17.62
C GLU A 385 7.88 8.96 -16.99
N ASP A 386 6.97 8.54 -16.10
CA ASP A 386 6.97 7.24 -15.44
C ASP A 386 6.93 6.05 -16.41
N CYS A 387 6.24 6.16 -17.55
CA CYS A 387 6.23 5.08 -18.55
C CYS A 387 7.63 4.81 -19.12
N GLN A 388 8.52 5.80 -19.14
CA GLN A 388 9.91 5.60 -19.55
C GLN A 388 10.70 4.83 -18.49
N SER A 389 10.40 5.03 -17.20
CA SER A 389 11.04 4.29 -16.12
C SER A 389 10.74 2.79 -16.21
N PHE A 390 9.51 2.41 -16.57
CA PHE A 390 9.13 1.01 -16.77
C PHE A 390 9.81 0.40 -17.99
N ARG A 391 9.97 1.15 -19.08
CA ARG A 391 10.75 0.68 -20.25
C ARG A 391 12.24 0.47 -19.94
N LYS A 392 12.83 1.32 -19.09
CA LYS A 392 14.19 1.08 -18.59
C LYS A 392 14.25 -0.19 -17.73
N LEU A 393 13.20 -0.49 -16.99
CA LEU A 393 13.09 -1.72 -16.20
C LEU A 393 12.99 -2.98 -17.09
N ILE A 394 12.26 -2.90 -18.21
CA ILE A 394 12.26 -3.95 -19.25
C ILE A 394 13.67 -4.25 -19.73
N ALA A 395 14.41 -3.22 -20.16
CA ALA A 395 15.77 -3.42 -20.66
C ALA A 395 16.70 -4.08 -19.63
N LYS A 396 16.59 -3.70 -18.35
CA LYS A 396 17.34 -4.34 -17.26
C LYS A 396 16.93 -5.80 -17.03
N TYR A 397 15.64 -6.10 -17.13
CA TYR A 397 15.12 -7.46 -17.00
C TYR A 397 15.64 -8.33 -18.14
N GLU A 398 15.57 -7.85 -19.37
CA GLU A 398 16.08 -8.58 -20.54
C GLU A 398 17.57 -8.84 -20.42
N GLU A 399 18.38 -7.83 -20.08
CA GLU A 399 19.83 -7.97 -19.84
C GLU A 399 20.14 -9.03 -18.76
N ALA A 400 19.39 -9.03 -17.65
CA ALA A 400 19.59 -9.98 -16.56
C ALA A 400 19.19 -11.43 -16.92
N ASN A 401 18.34 -11.62 -17.94
CA ASN A 401 17.81 -12.93 -18.35
C ASN A 401 18.32 -13.41 -19.72
N GLN A 402 19.31 -12.73 -20.31
CA GLN A 402 19.97 -13.25 -21.51
C GLN A 402 20.75 -14.53 -21.19
N PRO A 403 20.66 -15.58 -22.04
CA PRO A 403 21.46 -16.79 -21.87
C PRO A 403 22.94 -16.43 -21.96
N LYS A 404 23.71 -16.80 -20.93
CA LYS A 404 25.16 -16.62 -20.88
C LYS A 404 25.91 -17.68 -21.67
#